data_AF-A0A956PC42-F1
#
_entry.id   AF-A0A956PC42-F1
#
_cell.length_a   1.000
_cell.length_b   1.000
_cell.length_c   1.000
_cell.angle_alpha   90.00
_cell.angle_beta   90.00
_cell.angle_gamma   90.00
#
_symmetry.space_group_name_H-M   'P 1'
#
loop_
_entity.id
_entity.type
_entity.pdbx_description
1 polymer ?
#
loop_
_entity_poly.entity_id
_entity_poly.type
_entity_poly.pdbx_seq_one_letter_code
_entity_poly.pdbx_strand_id
1 'polypeptide(L)'
;MSKPLSFIAKLRAKPGREAEAEALLRGLLAPTREEPGSKSYILHRSRTEPGVFLFYEVWESREALDAHLAMPYIQAAFAKIPELFAGEPDFSEWEAVE
;
A
#
# COMPACT_ATOMS: atom_id res chain seq x y z
N MET A 1 -15.06 -21.45 -0.37
CA MET A 1 -13.76 -20.74 -0.39
C MET A 1 -14.07 -19.25 -0.46
N SER A 2 -13.42 -18.41 0.35
CA SER A 2 -13.62 -16.96 0.29
C SER A 2 -13.02 -16.41 -1.00
N LYS A 3 -13.65 -15.39 -1.58
CA LYS A 3 -13.10 -14.71 -2.77
C LYS A 3 -11.90 -13.82 -2.35
N PRO A 4 -10.87 -13.69 -3.20
CA PRO A 4 -9.74 -12.80 -2.92
C PRO A 4 -10.20 -11.35 -2.71
N LEU A 5 -9.58 -10.67 -1.75
CA LEU A 5 -9.83 -9.25 -1.46
C LEU A 5 -8.81 -8.41 -2.22
N SER A 6 -9.26 -7.44 -3.01
CA SER A 6 -8.38 -6.42 -3.58
C SER A 6 -8.39 -5.18 -2.68
N PHE A 7 -7.21 -4.66 -2.38
CA PHE A 7 -7.04 -3.45 -1.57
C PHE A 7 -6.23 -2.42 -2.35
N ILE A 8 -6.72 -1.19 -2.37
CA ILE A 8 -6.04 -0.06 -2.99
C ILE A 8 -5.68 0.93 -1.91
N ALA A 9 -4.38 1.26 -1.82
CA ALA A 9 -3.89 2.35 -0.99
C ALA A 9 -3.29 3.44 -1.87
N LYS A 10 -3.91 4.62 -1.87
CA LYS A 10 -3.45 5.79 -2.63
C LYS A 10 -2.90 6.84 -1.67
N LEU A 11 -1.68 7.31 -1.95
CA LEU A 11 -0.98 8.28 -1.12
C LEU A 11 -0.42 9.41 -1.99
N ARG A 12 -0.42 10.64 -1.46
CA ARG A 12 0.22 11.80 -2.09
C ARG A 12 1.40 12.24 -1.23
N ALA A 13 2.61 12.20 -1.78
CA ALA A 13 3.78 12.76 -1.11
C ALA A 13 3.64 14.27 -0.95
N LYS A 14 4.23 14.83 0.11
CA LYS A 14 4.38 16.28 0.24
C LYS A 14 5.33 16.82 -0.83
N PRO A 15 5.15 18.08 -1.27
CA PRO A 15 6.06 18.71 -2.22
C PRO A 15 7.52 18.64 -1.76
N GLY A 16 8.41 18.16 -2.61
CA GLY A 16 9.84 18.03 -2.32
C GLY A 16 10.23 16.79 -1.51
N ARG A 17 9.27 15.92 -1.16
CA ARG A 17 9.49 14.65 -0.43
C ARG A 17 9.22 13.41 -1.29
N GLU A 18 9.00 13.58 -2.60
CA GLU A 18 8.56 12.51 -3.49
C GLU A 18 9.55 11.35 -3.55
N ALA A 19 10.86 11.64 -3.59
CA ALA A 19 11.89 10.61 -3.62
C ALA A 19 11.99 9.82 -2.30
N GLU A 20 11.85 10.51 -1.17
CA GLU A 20 11.88 9.90 0.16
C GLU A 20 10.62 9.05 0.40
N ALA A 21 9.45 9.56 0.00
CA ALA A 21 8.20 8.83 -0.01
C ALA A 21 8.30 7.57 -0.89
N GLU A 22 8.81 7.69 -2.12
CA GLU A 22 8.98 6.54 -3.01
C GLU A 22 9.94 5.49 -2.41
N ALA A 23 11.04 5.93 -1.79
CA ALA A 23 12.00 5.03 -1.14
C ALA A 23 11.35 4.26 0.02
N LEU A 24 10.56 4.93 0.87
CA LEU A 24 9.80 4.30 1.93
C LEU A 24 8.85 3.24 1.36
N LEU A 25 8.04 3.59 0.36
CA LEU A 25 7.05 2.68 -0.22
C LEU A 25 7.71 1.49 -0.93
N ARG A 26 8.84 1.70 -1.62
CA ARG A 26 9.60 0.60 -2.24
C ARG A 26 10.13 -0.38 -1.21
N GLY A 27 10.49 0.09 -0.02
CA GLY A 27 10.94 -0.75 1.09
C GLY A 27 9.91 -1.77 1.57
N LEU A 28 8.62 -1.52 1.31
CA LEU A 28 7.53 -2.42 1.68
C LEU A 28 7.38 -3.59 0.71
N LEU A 29 7.88 -3.46 -0.53
CA LEU A 29 7.58 -4.42 -1.59
C LEU A 29 8.08 -5.84 -1.31
N ALA A 30 9.35 -5.98 -0.95
CA ALA A 30 9.95 -7.29 -0.72
C ALA A 30 9.32 -8.02 0.47
N PRO A 31 9.27 -7.45 1.69
CA PRO A 31 8.70 -8.17 2.84
C PRO A 31 7.22 -8.48 2.64
N THR A 32 6.43 -7.55 2.07
CA THR A 32 4.99 -7.81 1.87
C THR A 32 4.69 -8.94 0.90
N ARG A 33 5.54 -9.12 -0.13
CA ARG A 33 5.37 -10.21 -1.10
C ARG A 33 5.69 -11.58 -0.53
N GLU A 34 6.42 -11.64 0.59
CA GLU A 34 6.73 -12.88 1.30
C GLU A 34 5.66 -13.23 2.34
N GLU A 35 4.70 -12.33 2.60
CA GLU A 35 3.64 -12.57 3.58
C GLU A 35 2.67 -13.68 3.13
N PRO A 36 2.28 -14.58 4.05
CA PRO A 36 1.22 -15.55 3.79
C PRO A 36 -0.08 -14.84 3.36
N GLY A 37 -0.64 -15.28 2.23
CA GLY A 37 -1.88 -14.72 1.69
C GLY A 37 -1.69 -13.47 0.81
N SER A 38 -0.47 -12.94 0.65
CA SER A 38 -0.18 -11.91 -0.35
C SER A 38 -0.18 -12.51 -1.76
N LYS A 39 -1.15 -12.13 -2.59
CA LYS A 39 -1.29 -12.62 -3.98
C LYS A 39 -0.76 -11.63 -5.00
N SER A 40 -0.85 -10.33 -4.72
CA SER A 40 -0.26 -9.27 -5.52
C SER A 40 0.03 -8.09 -4.62
N TYR A 41 1.17 -7.44 -4.85
CA TYR A 41 1.57 -6.23 -4.14
C TYR A 41 2.44 -5.37 -5.06
N ILE A 42 1.83 -4.37 -5.66
CA ILE A 42 2.40 -3.60 -6.78
C ILE A 42 2.31 -2.10 -6.47
N LEU A 43 3.47 -1.45 -6.41
CA LEU A 43 3.58 0.00 -6.30
C LEU A 43 3.53 0.66 -7.69
N HIS A 44 2.68 1.66 -7.81
CA HIS A 44 2.52 2.50 -9.00
C HIS A 44 2.87 3.95 -8.68
N ARG A 45 3.34 4.68 -9.71
CA ARG A 45 3.33 6.15 -9.72
C ARG A 45 2.24 6.65 -10.65
N SER A 46 1.58 7.75 -10.30
CA SER A 46 0.68 8.43 -11.22
C SER A 46 1.46 8.99 -12.41
N ARG A 47 0.84 8.91 -13.59
CA ARG A 47 1.37 9.49 -14.84
C ARG A 47 1.01 10.96 -15.01
N THR A 48 -0.02 11.43 -14.31
CA THR A 48 -0.58 12.79 -14.45
C THR A 48 -0.40 13.65 -13.21
N GLU A 49 -0.10 13.04 -12.06
CA GLU A 49 0.02 13.73 -10.77
C GLU A 49 1.35 13.35 -10.09
N PRO A 50 2.41 14.15 -10.26
CA PRO A 50 3.68 13.92 -9.57
C PRO A 50 3.52 13.77 -8.06
N GLY A 51 4.24 12.82 -7.46
CA GLY A 51 4.17 12.53 -6.03
C GLY A 51 2.95 11.69 -5.61
N VAL A 52 2.05 11.32 -6.52
CA VAL A 52 0.95 10.39 -6.20
C VAL A 52 1.39 8.96 -6.49
N PHE A 53 1.21 8.10 -5.48
CA PHE A 53 1.51 6.68 -5.53
C PHE A 53 0.26 5.85 -5.23
N LEU A 54 0.25 4.63 -5.74
CA LEU A 54 -0.84 3.67 -5.51
C LEU A 54 -0.25 2.28 -5.29
N PHE A 55 -0.65 1.62 -4.20
CA PHE A 55 -0.54 0.17 -4.09
C PHE A 55 -1.79 -0.49 -4.65
N TYR A 56 -1.57 -1.44 -5.55
CA TYR A 56 -2.55 -2.44 -5.92
C TYR A 56 -2.17 -3.72 -5.18
N GLU A 57 -3.07 -4.17 -4.32
CA GLU A 57 -2.86 -5.33 -3.48
C GLU A 57 -3.98 -6.33 -3.69
N VAL A 58 -3.63 -7.61 -3.72
CA VAL A 58 -4.60 -8.70 -3.70
C VAL A 58 -4.22 -9.64 -2.58
N TRP A 59 -5.17 -9.91 -1.72
CA TRP A 59 -5.03 -10.72 -0.53
C TRP A 59 -5.91 -11.96 -0.63
N GLU A 60 -5.46 -13.06 -0.03
CA GLU A 60 -6.21 -14.30 0.00
C GLU A 60 -7.53 -14.15 0.75
N SER A 61 -7.54 -13.36 1.81
CA SER A 61 -8.71 -13.07 2.63
C SER A 61 -8.57 -11.74 3.38
N ARG A 62 -9.62 -11.34 4.09
CA ARG A 62 -9.60 -10.18 4.98
C ARG A 62 -8.59 -10.35 6.13
N GLU A 63 -8.50 -11.55 6.69
CA GLU A 63 -7.58 -11.87 7.79
C GLU A 63 -6.12 -11.72 7.36
N ALA A 64 -5.79 -12.05 6.10
CA ALA A 64 -4.45 -11.83 5.56
C ALA A 64 -4.12 -10.33 5.45
N LEU A 65 -5.07 -9.50 4.97
CA LEU A 65 -4.90 -8.04 4.96
C LEU A 65 -4.77 -7.47 6.38
N ASP A 66 -5.60 -7.91 7.33
CA ASP A 66 -5.53 -7.43 8.72
C ASP A 66 -4.18 -7.80 9.37
N ALA A 67 -3.67 -9.01 9.10
CA ALA A 67 -2.34 -9.45 9.54
C ALA A 67 -1.22 -8.58 8.92
N HIS A 68 -1.33 -8.27 7.62
CA HIS A 68 -0.43 -7.35 6.93
C HIS A 68 -0.40 -5.98 7.58
N LEU A 69 -1.57 -5.38 7.80
CA LEU A 69 -1.69 -4.05 8.40
C LEU A 69 -1.12 -4.02 9.82
N ALA A 70 -1.10 -5.15 10.53
CA ALA A 70 -0.51 -5.27 11.86
C ALA A 70 1.02 -5.48 11.87
N MET A 71 1.66 -5.70 10.71
CA MET A 71 3.10 -5.97 10.65
C MET A 71 3.94 -4.79 11.16
N PRO A 72 5.03 -5.01 11.91
CA PRO A 72 5.84 -3.93 12.48
C PRO A 72 6.39 -2.95 11.44
N TYR A 73 6.80 -3.43 10.25
CA TYR A 73 7.31 -2.54 9.19
C TYR A 73 6.21 -1.73 8.51
N ILE A 74 4.97 -2.24 8.48
CA ILE A 74 3.80 -1.49 8.00
C ILE A 74 3.41 -0.41 9.01
N GLN A 75 3.36 -0.76 10.29
CA GLN A 75 3.14 0.23 11.37
C GLN A 75 4.23 1.32 11.38
N ALA A 76 5.49 0.95 11.16
CA ALA A 76 6.58 1.91 11.02
C ALA A 76 6.41 2.83 9.80
N ALA A 77 5.91 2.32 8.67
CA ALA A 77 5.59 3.13 7.50
C ALA A 77 4.40 4.07 7.77
N PHE A 78 3.35 3.58 8.44
CA PHE A 78 2.21 4.42 8.86
C PHE A 78 2.65 5.58 9.75
N ALA A 79 3.58 5.35 10.68
CA ALA A 79 4.12 6.40 11.53
C ALA A 79 4.86 7.51 10.74
N LYS A 80 5.34 7.22 9.53
CA LYS A 80 6.00 8.18 8.63
C LYS A 80 5.04 8.96 7.74
N ILE A 81 3.76 8.59 7.71
CA ILE A 81 2.76 9.26 6.87
C ILE A 81 2.64 10.76 7.15
N PRO A 82 2.49 11.21 8.42
CA PRO A 82 2.36 12.64 8.71
C PRO A 82 3.58 13.46 8.31
N GLU A 83 4.75 12.83 8.19
CA GLU A 83 6.00 13.49 7.78
C GLU A 83 6.07 13.64 6.26
N LEU A 84 5.85 12.55 5.52
CA LEU A 84 6.17 12.43 4.09
C LEU A 84 4.99 12.63 3.15
N PHE A 85 3.75 12.45 3.61
CA PHE A 85 2.55 12.47 2.78
C PHE A 85 1.61 13.60 3.18
N ALA A 86 0.90 14.13 2.19
CA ALA A 86 -0.07 15.20 2.32
C ALA A 86 -1.48 14.61 2.46
N GLY A 87 -2.18 15.01 3.52
CA GLY A 87 -3.50 14.48 3.84
C GLY A 87 -3.46 13.05 4.33
N GLU A 88 -4.65 12.46 4.47
CA GLU A 88 -4.81 11.06 4.84
C GLU A 88 -4.69 10.18 3.57
N PRO A 89 -4.13 8.97 3.70
CA PRO A 89 -4.20 7.96 2.65
C PRO A 89 -5.65 7.65 2.29
N ASP A 90 -5.89 7.39 1.01
CA ASP A 90 -7.19 6.94 0.50
C ASP A 90 -7.15 5.41 0.32
N PHE A 91 -8.02 4.72 1.05
CA PHE A 91 -8.11 3.26 1.07
C PHE A 91 -9.44 2.79 0.49
N SER A 92 -9.40 1.74 -0.32
CA SER A 92 -10.61 1.10 -0.82
C SER A 92 -10.45 -0.41 -0.98
N GLU A 93 -11.52 -1.13 -0.65
CA GLU A 93 -11.64 -2.58 -0.73
C GLU A 93 -12.54 -2.96 -1.91
N TRP A 94 -12.13 -3.98 -2.66
CA TRP A 94 -12.80 -4.41 -3.89
C TRP A 94 -12.81 -5.93 -4.00
N GLU A 95 -13.81 -6.45 -4.73
CA GLU A 95 -13.86 -7.85 -5.14
C GLU A 95 -13.65 -7.93 -6.65
N ALA A 96 -12.84 -8.88 -7.11
CA ALA A 96 -12.74 -9.18 -8.54
C ALA A 96 -14.04 -9.83 -9.04
N VAL A 97 -14.59 -9.29 -10.13
CA VAL A 97 -15.84 -9.79 -10.73
C VAL A 97 -15.57 -10.98 -11.66
N GLU A 98 -14.42 -11.00 -12.34
CA GLU A 98 -13.95 -12.04 -13.26
C GLU A 98 -12.43 -12.24 -13.16
#